data_AF-A0A2S9X9P6-F1
#
_entry.id   AF-A0A2S9X9P6-F1
#
_cell.length_a   1.000
_cell.length_b   1.000
_cell.length_c   1.000
_cell.angle_alpha   90.00
_cell.angle_beta   90.00
_cell.angle_gamma   90.00
#
_symmetry.space_group_name_H-M   'P 1'
#
loop_
_entity.id
_entity.type
_entity.pdbx_description
1 polymer ?
#
loop_
_entity_poly.entity_id
_entity_poly.type
_entity_poly.pdbx_seq_one_letter_code
_entity_poly.pdbx_strand_id
1 'polypeptide(L)'
;MHQIQDDEYTLDIIDQQPVLVLSPLIMAKAGEWEGSLLISRNYLLNLLKLGLEYQLLSRSDLLRESSVIQRQEQEPLSQTSP
;
A
#
# COMPACT_ATOMS: atom_id res chain seq x y z
N MET A 1 -10.13 -5.01 -15.36
CA MET A 1 -9.47 -4.87 -14.04
C MET A 1 -7.98 -5.05 -14.27
N HIS A 2 -7.12 -4.15 -13.80
CA HIS A 2 -5.66 -4.38 -13.84
C HIS A 2 -5.29 -5.34 -12.71
N GLN A 3 -4.89 -6.56 -13.06
CA GLN A 3 -4.25 -7.51 -12.17
C GLN A 3 -2.73 -7.33 -12.32
N ILE A 4 -1.98 -7.34 -11.21
CA ILE A 4 -0.51 -7.37 -11.29
C ILE A 4 -0.13 -8.74 -11.82
N GLN A 5 0.59 -8.78 -12.94
CA GLN A 5 1.05 -10.00 -13.59
C GLN A 5 2.39 -10.47 -12.99
N ASP A 6 2.68 -11.76 -13.13
CA ASP A 6 3.86 -12.40 -12.52
C ASP A 6 5.20 -11.88 -13.07
N ASP A 7 5.19 -11.23 -14.23
CA ASP A 7 6.34 -10.56 -14.84
C ASP A 7 6.50 -9.09 -14.40
N GLU A 8 5.52 -8.52 -13.69
CA GLU A 8 5.54 -7.14 -13.20
C GLU A 8 6.18 -7.00 -11.80
N TYR A 9 6.54 -8.11 -11.16
CA TYR A 9 7.19 -8.13 -9.84
C TYR A 9 8.26 -9.22 -9.71
N THR A 10 9.10 -9.09 -8.70
CA THR A 10 10.00 -10.15 -8.24
C THR A 10 10.09 -10.16 -6.72
N LEU A 11 10.49 -11.30 -6.16
CA LEU A 11 10.74 -11.46 -4.74
C LEU A 11 12.25 -11.47 -4.50
N ASP A 12 12.69 -10.75 -3.49
CA ASP A 12 14.11 -10.67 -3.14
C ASP A 12 14.29 -10.61 -1.61
N ILE A 13 15.54 -10.66 -1.17
CA ILE A 13 15.94 -10.44 0.22
C ILE A 13 16.89 -9.24 0.26
N ILE A 14 16.43 -8.13 0.83
CA ILE A 14 17.23 -6.93 1.06
C ILE A 14 17.37 -6.73 2.57
N ASP A 15 18.61 -6.55 3.05
CA ASP A 15 18.91 -6.39 4.48
C ASP A 15 18.31 -7.51 5.36
N GLN A 16 18.35 -8.76 4.87
CA GLN A 16 17.79 -9.95 5.53
C GLN A 16 16.27 -9.92 5.70
N GLN A 17 15.56 -9.04 5.00
CA GLN A 17 14.10 -8.98 4.98
C GLN A 17 13.57 -9.38 3.59
N PRO A 18 12.54 -10.23 3.51
CA PRO A 18 11.92 -10.55 2.24
C PRO A 18 11.15 -9.33 1.73
N VAL A 19 11.29 -9.03 0.44
CA VAL A 19 10.67 -7.85 -0.19
C VAL A 19 9.98 -8.22 -1.50
N LEU A 20 8.89 -7.49 -1.81
CA LEU A 20 8.27 -7.47 -3.13
C LEU A 20 8.83 -6.29 -3.92
N VAL A 21 9.62 -6.56 -4.94
CA VAL A 21 10.15 -5.55 -5.86
C VAL A 21 9.17 -5.41 -7.02
N LEU A 22 8.71 -4.19 -7.25
CA LEU A 22 7.76 -3.87 -8.31
C LEU A 22 8.43 -2.97 -9.33
N SER A 23 8.12 -3.15 -10.61
CA SER A 23 8.40 -2.12 -11.61
C SER A 23 7.21 -1.15 -11.62
N PRO A 24 7.33 0.06 -11.05
CA PRO A 24 6.20 0.99 -11.02
C PRO A 24 5.79 1.35 -12.45
N LEU A 25 4.55 1.01 -12.83
CA LEU A 25 3.95 1.55 -14.03
C LEU A 25 3.64 3.03 -13.77
N ILE A 26 4.54 3.92 -14.21
CA ILE A 26 4.31 5.36 -14.16
C ILE A 26 3.20 5.67 -15.17
N MET A 27 1.96 5.73 -14.70
CA MET A 27 0.83 6.21 -15.49
C MET A 27 0.92 7.73 -15.58
N ALA A 28 1.73 8.23 -16.52
CA ALA A 28 1.64 9.63 -16.93
C ALA A 28 0.33 9.80 -17.72
N LYS A 29 -0.72 10.27 -17.06
CA LYS A 29 -1.82 10.95 -17.75
C LYS A 29 -1.47 12.43 -17.76
N ALA A 30 -1.51 13.07 -18.92
CA ALA A 30 -1.24 14.51 -19.05
C ALA A 30 -2.09 15.30 -18.03
N GLY A 31 -1.43 16.00 -17.11
CA GLY A 31 -2.06 16.67 -15.97
C GLY A 31 -1.10 16.92 -14.81
N GLU A 32 -1.60 17.47 -13.71
CA GLU A 32 -0.84 17.99 -12.54
C GLU A 32 0.07 16.99 -11.80
N TRP A 33 0.01 15.70 -12.15
CA TRP A 33 0.70 14.61 -11.44
C TRP A 33 1.63 13.80 -12.37
N GLU A 34 2.10 14.41 -13.47
CA GLU A 34 3.04 13.79 -14.39
C GLU A 34 4.29 13.26 -13.65
N GLY A 35 4.63 11.99 -13.89
CA GLY A 35 5.73 11.29 -13.19
C GLY A 35 5.37 10.72 -11.81
N SER A 36 4.15 10.93 -11.30
CA SER A 36 3.70 10.35 -10.03
C SER A 36 3.28 8.88 -10.20
N LEU A 37 3.52 8.07 -9.18
CA LEU A 37 2.99 6.71 -9.11
C LEU A 37 1.51 6.75 -8.70
N LEU A 38 0.63 6.39 -9.62
CA LEU A 38 -0.81 6.28 -9.35
C LEU A 38 -1.16 4.85 -8.96
N ILE A 39 -1.54 4.67 -7.69
CA ILE A 39 -1.91 3.36 -7.15
C ILE A 39 -3.44 3.27 -7.07
N SER A 40 -4.06 2.56 -8.01
CA SER A 40 -5.50 2.34 -7.98
C SER A 40 -5.92 1.44 -6.81
N ARG A 41 -7.19 1.52 -6.37
CA ARG A 41 -7.75 0.61 -5.36
C ARG A 41 -7.51 -0.87 -5.69
N ASN A 42 -7.68 -1.25 -6.94
CA ASN A 42 -7.51 -2.64 -7.36
C ASN A 42 -6.03 -3.05 -7.32
N TYR A 43 -5.13 -2.14 -7.69
CA TYR A 43 -3.70 -2.37 -7.57
C TYR A 43 -3.28 -2.56 -6.11
N LEU A 44 -3.79 -1.71 -5.20
CA LEU A 44 -3.57 -1.88 -3.74
C LEU A 44 -4.06 -3.24 -3.23
N LEU A 45 -5.24 -3.70 -3.66
CA LEU A 45 -5.76 -5.01 -3.27
C LEU A 45 -4.87 -6.16 -3.79
N ASN A 46 -4.35 -6.04 -5.02
CA ASN A 46 -3.43 -7.04 -5.56
C ASN A 46 -2.11 -7.05 -4.78
N LEU A 47 -1.57 -5.88 -4.42
CA LEU A 47 -0.37 -5.81 -3.57
C LEU A 47 -0.57 -6.47 -2.22
N LEU A 48 -1.71 -6.22 -1.56
CA LEU A 48 -2.06 -6.88 -0.30
C LEU A 48 -2.17 -8.39 -0.47
N LYS A 49 -2.77 -8.85 -1.57
CA LYS A 49 -2.86 -10.28 -1.88
C LYS A 49 -1.47 -10.91 -2.03
N LEU A 50 -0.60 -10.32 -2.84
CA LEU A 50 0.78 -10.80 -3.05
C LEU A 50 1.58 -10.78 -1.73
N GLY A 51 1.43 -9.73 -0.93
CA GLY A 51 2.08 -9.64 0.38
C GLY A 51 1.67 -10.76 1.34
N LEU A 52 0.39 -11.14 1.34
CA LEU A 52 -0.10 -12.26 2.13
C LEU A 52 0.35 -13.62 1.55
N GLU A 53 0.29 -13.78 0.23
CA GLU A 53 0.66 -15.01 -0.49
C GLU A 53 2.13 -15.39 -0.25
N TYR A 54 3.02 -14.40 -0.29
CA TYR A 54 4.45 -14.59 -0.07
C TYR A 54 4.90 -14.35 1.38
N GLN A 55 3.97 -14.25 2.32
CA GLN A 55 4.24 -14.07 3.75
C GLN A 55 5.10 -12.84 4.08
N LEU A 56 5.07 -11.82 3.22
CA LEU A 56 5.67 -10.51 3.46
C LEU A 56 4.87 -9.72 4.49
N LEU A 57 3.58 -10.02 4.58
CA LEU A 57 2.64 -9.49 5.58
C LEU A 57 1.90 -10.66 6.20
N SER A 58 1.63 -10.58 7.50
CA SER A 58 0.68 -11.46 8.16
C SER A 58 -0.68 -10.76 8.31
N ARG A 59 -1.75 -11.56 8.49
CA ARG A 59 -3.07 -11.03 8.83
C ARG A 59 -3.04 -10.20 10.13
N SER A 60 -2.18 -10.58 11.07
CA SER A 60 -2.02 -9.87 12.34
C SER A 60 -1.44 -8.48 12.15
N ASP A 61 -0.48 -8.32 11.22
CA ASP A 61 0.10 -7.01 10.90
C ASP A 61 -0.97 -6.05 10.36
N LEU A 62 -1.83 -6.54 9.47
CA LEU A 62 -2.93 -5.75 8.92
C LEU A 62 -3.94 -5.31 9.99
N LEU A 63 -4.29 -6.21 10.91
CA LEU A 63 -5.24 -5.91 11.99
C LEU A 63 -4.66 -4.91 12.99
N ARG A 64 -3.38 -5.03 13.32
CA ARG A 64 -2.69 -4.09 14.22
C ARG A 64 -2.77 -2.68 13.69
N GLU A 65 -2.41 -2.46 12.43
CA GLU A 65 -2.40 -1.12 11.84
C GLU A 65 -3.82 -0.58 11.62
N SER A 66 -4.81 -1.44 11.36
CA SER A 66 -6.22 -0.99 11.28
C SER A 66 -6.76 -0.41 12.58
N SER A 67 -6.25 -0.88 13.73
CA SER A 67 -6.64 -0.36 15.05
C SER A 67 -6.05 1.02 15.35
N VAL A 68 -4.95 1.39 14.68
CA VAL A 68 -4.32 2.71 14.79
C VAL A 68 -5.15 3.76 14.04
N ILE A 69 -5.68 3.39 12.86
CA ILE A 69 -6.54 4.28 12.05
C ILE A 69 -7.81 4.68 12.82
N GLN A 70 -8.42 3.75 13.57
CA GLN A 70 -9.61 4.04 14.37
C GLN A 70 -9.36 4.98 15.57
N ARG A 71 -8.11 5.11 16.03
CA ARG A 71 -7.75 6.04 17.12
C ARG A 71 -7.54 7.47 16.64
N GLN A 72 -7.15 7.67 15.38
CA GLN A 72 -6.94 9.01 14.82
C GLN A 72 -8.25 9.73 14.48
N GLU A 73 -9.35 9.00 14.28
CA GLU A 73 -10.68 9.61 14.06
C GLU A 73 -11.37 10.10 15.35
N GLN A 74 -10.77 9.86 16.53
CA GLN A 74 -11.37 10.13 17.83
C GLN A 74 -10.72 11.26 18.63
N GLU A 75 -9.76 12.02 18.11
CA GLU A 75 -9.34 13.26 18.78
C GLU A 75 -10.45 14.32 18.66
N PRO A 76 -11.12 14.71 19.76
CA PRO A 76 -12.07 15.80 19.69
C PRO A 76 -11.29 17.10 19.49
N LEU A 77 -11.73 17.90 18.51
CA LEU A 77 -11.38 19.32 18.39
C LEU A 77 -11.55 19.95 19.78
N SER A 78 -10.44 20.19 20.46
CA SER A 78 -10.44 20.89 21.74
C SER A 78 -11.05 22.26 21.46
N GLN A 79 -12.27 22.45 21.98
CA GLN A 79 -13.02 23.68 21.86
C GLN A 79 -12.18 24.81 22.47
N THR A 80 -11.60 25.66 21.63
CA THR A 80 -11.19 27.00 22.05
C THR A 80 -12.49 27.81 22.22
N SER A 81 -12.97 27.89 23.44
CA SER A 81 -13.97 28.90 23.81
C SER A 81 -13.26 30.25 24.05
N PRO A 82 -13.88 31.37 23.63
CA PRO A 82 -13.32 32.72 23.68
C PRO A 82 -13.25 33.32 25.09
#